data_AF-A0A1H3RFX6-F1
#
_entry.id   AF-A0A1H3RFX6-F1
#
_cell.length_a   1.000
_cell.length_b   1.000
_cell.length_c   1.000
_cell.angle_alpha   90.00
_cell.angle_beta   90.00
_cell.angle_gamma   90.00
#
_symmetry.space_group_name_H-M   'P 1'
#
loop_
_entity.id
_entity.type
_entity.pdbx_description
1 polymer ?
#
loop_
_entity_poly.entity_id
_entity_poly.type
_entity_poly.pdbx_seq_one_letter_code
_entity_poly.pdbx_strand_id
1 'polypeptide(L)'
;MILEPLYAENIVVAVIYNNEFKWYVTDKELWFLDYNKLNNAYKNLGVSIEDNDEAEERNGMKVLDNENVELFLPRINKYITTKEELNYLLLENIKSKIEGEDLLDFSPVLLINFDDKNYIQCFQSQHHMKNMYQKIGMVNMKILLS
;
A
#
# COMPACT_ATOMS: atom_id res chain seq x y z
N MET A 1 3.07 9.00 15.73
CA MET A 1 2.78 7.58 16.03
C MET A 1 3.23 6.81 14.80
N ILE A 2 4.05 5.78 14.97
CA ILE A 2 4.52 4.96 13.84
C ILE A 2 3.37 3.99 13.51
N LEU A 3 2.99 3.91 12.24
CA LEU A 3 1.96 2.99 11.76
C LEU A 3 2.60 1.68 11.33
N GLU A 4 2.18 0.59 11.96
CA GLU A 4 2.73 -0.74 11.69
C GLU A 4 1.90 -1.47 10.64
N PRO A 5 2.55 -2.07 9.62
CA PRO A 5 1.88 -2.99 8.72
C PRO A 5 1.39 -4.24 9.48
N LEU A 6 0.14 -4.62 9.26
CA LEU A 6 -0.54 -5.77 9.84
C LEU A 6 -1.24 -6.54 8.73
N TYR A 7 -0.93 -7.83 8.62
CA TYR A 7 -1.46 -8.67 7.56
C TYR A 7 -2.99 -8.65 7.53
N ALA A 8 -3.54 -8.50 6.33
CA ALA A 8 -4.98 -8.40 6.04
C ALA A 8 -5.72 -7.16 6.60
N GLU A 9 -5.08 -6.32 7.41
CA GLU A 9 -5.65 -5.07 7.94
C GLU A 9 -5.21 -3.86 7.12
N ASN A 10 -3.91 -3.70 6.88
CA ASN A 10 -3.37 -2.57 6.12
C ASN A 10 -2.23 -3.03 5.20
N ILE A 11 -1.82 -2.14 4.30
CA ILE A 11 -0.84 -2.41 3.26
C ILE A 11 0.17 -1.28 3.18
N VAL A 12 1.38 -1.62 2.75
CA VAL A 12 2.41 -0.63 2.42
C VAL A 12 2.19 -0.16 0.98
N VAL A 13 2.11 1.15 0.76
CA VAL A 13 1.95 1.73 -0.57
C VAL A 13 3.07 2.74 -0.85
N ALA A 14 3.76 2.53 -1.96
CA ALA A 14 4.65 3.50 -2.58
C ALA A 14 3.84 4.34 -3.56
N VAL A 15 3.94 5.66 -3.44
CA VAL A 15 3.31 6.60 -4.37
C VAL A 15 4.38 7.47 -5.00
N ILE A 16 4.32 7.60 -6.32
CA ILE A 16 5.07 8.61 -7.07
C ILE A 16 4.06 9.62 -7.62
N TYR A 17 4.26 10.89 -7.29
CA TYR A 17 3.44 12.00 -7.77
C TYR A 17 4.26 13.30 -7.76
N ASN A 18 4.20 14.08 -8.85
CA ASN A 18 5.00 15.28 -9.08
C ASN A 18 6.52 15.07 -8.91
N ASN A 19 7.03 13.93 -9.37
CA ASN A 19 8.41 13.45 -9.20
C ASN A 19 8.83 13.25 -7.73
N GLU A 20 7.88 13.28 -6.79
CA GLU A 20 8.13 12.96 -5.39
C GLU A 20 7.73 11.51 -5.10
N PHE A 21 8.58 10.83 -4.34
CA PHE A 21 8.34 9.47 -3.86
C PHE A 21 7.93 9.52 -2.39
N LYS A 22 6.80 8.89 -2.03
CA LYS A 22 6.29 8.82 -0.65
C LYS A 22 5.82 7.41 -0.29
N TRP A 23 5.98 7.06 0.98
CA TRP A 23 5.50 5.82 1.59
C TRP A 23 4.26 6.05 2.43
N TYR A 24 3.33 5.10 2.38
CA TYR A 24 2.11 5.08 3.16
C TYR A 24 1.87 3.70 3.78
N VAL A 25 1.27 3.67 4.97
CA VAL A 25 0.70 2.45 5.57
C VAL A 25 -0.78 2.70 5.84
N THR A 26 -1.64 2.04 5.08
CA THR A 26 -3.06 2.39 4.93
C THR A 26 -3.91 1.15 4.72
N ASP A 27 -5.22 1.25 4.96
CA ASP A 27 -6.16 0.25 4.45
C ASP A 27 -6.02 0.09 2.93
N LYS A 28 -6.09 -1.15 2.44
CA LYS A 28 -6.06 -1.47 1.01
C LYS A 28 -7.21 -0.83 0.24
N GLU A 29 -8.34 -0.60 0.90
CA GLU A 29 -9.55 -0.08 0.27
C GLU A 29 -9.35 1.31 -0.32
N LEU A 30 -8.52 2.14 0.33
CA LEU A 30 -8.16 3.48 -0.14
C LEU A 30 -7.50 3.51 -1.53
N TRP A 31 -6.95 2.37 -1.96
CA TRP A 31 -6.15 2.27 -3.18
C TRP A 31 -6.85 1.52 -4.33
N PHE A 32 -8.14 1.19 -4.20
CA PHE A 32 -8.93 0.84 -5.38
C PHE A 32 -9.16 2.10 -6.22
N LEU A 33 -8.48 2.18 -7.36
CA LEU A 33 -8.53 3.37 -8.21
C LEU A 33 -9.91 3.65 -8.81
N ASP A 34 -10.79 2.65 -8.92
CA ASP A 34 -12.12 2.83 -9.49
C ASP A 34 -13.13 2.01 -8.69
N TYR A 35 -13.81 2.67 -7.76
CA TYR A 35 -14.84 2.07 -6.93
C TYR A 35 -16.05 1.62 -7.76
N ASN A 36 -16.30 2.24 -8.93
CA ASN A 36 -17.39 1.79 -9.80
C ASN A 36 -17.07 0.42 -10.40
N LYS A 37 -15.82 0.20 -10.84
CA LYS A 37 -15.38 -1.12 -11.31
C LYS A 37 -15.44 -2.17 -10.21
N LEU A 38 -15.04 -1.80 -8.99
CA LEU A 38 -15.11 -2.66 -7.82
C LEU A 38 -16.57 -3.07 -7.54
N ASN A 39 -17.46 -2.10 -7.40
CA ASN A 39 -18.89 -2.33 -7.14
C ASN A 39 -19.54 -3.17 -8.25
N ASN A 40 -19.20 -2.91 -9.51
CA ASN A 40 -19.70 -3.72 -10.63
C ASN A 40 -19.18 -5.16 -10.60
N ALA A 41 -17.91 -5.38 -10.22
CA ALA A 41 -17.37 -6.73 -10.07
C ALA A 41 -18.11 -7.52 -8.98
N TYR A 42 -18.41 -6.90 -7.84
CA TYR A 42 -19.19 -7.53 -6.78
C TYR A 42 -20.65 -7.80 -7.17
N LYS A 43 -21.30 -6.83 -7.84
CA LYS A 43 -22.65 -7.03 -8.39
C LYS A 43 -22.70 -8.21 -9.36
N ASN A 44 -21.70 -8.35 -10.22
CA ASN A 44 -21.60 -9.47 -11.16
C ASN A 44 -21.43 -10.83 -10.47
N LEU A 45 -20.90 -10.83 -9.23
CA LEU A 45 -20.79 -12.02 -8.39
C LEU A 45 -22.07 -12.30 -7.57
N GLY A 46 -23.13 -11.51 -7.74
CA GLY A 46 -24.36 -11.62 -6.97
C GLY A 46 -24.24 -11.12 -5.53
N VAL A 47 -23.17 -10.38 -5.22
CA VAL A 47 -22.91 -9.78 -3.91
C VAL A 47 -23.36 -8.32 -3.96
N SER A 48 -24.39 -7.96 -3.19
CA SER A 48 -24.74 -6.56 -2.95
C SER A 48 -23.88 -6.02 -1.81
N ILE A 49 -22.91 -5.19 -2.14
CA ILE A 49 -22.28 -4.32 -1.15
C ILE A 49 -23.28 -3.19 -0.92
N GLU A 50 -23.92 -3.16 0.25
CA GLU A 50 -24.63 -1.95 0.68
C GLU A 50 -23.61 -0.81 0.72
N ASP A 51 -23.97 0.40 0.27
CA ASP A 51 -23.12 1.61 0.19
C ASP A 51 -22.64 2.09 1.58
N ASN A 52 -22.17 1.20 2.44
CA ASN A 52 -21.73 1.48 3.77
C ASN A 52 -20.23 1.74 3.74
N ASP A 53 -19.94 3.02 4.00
CA ASP A 53 -18.65 3.57 4.36
C ASP A 53 -17.65 3.68 3.21
N GLU A 54 -17.99 4.52 2.20
CA GLU A 54 -16.93 5.19 1.43
C GLU A 54 -15.95 5.81 2.45
N ALA A 55 -14.72 5.31 2.47
CA ALA A 55 -13.70 5.82 3.38
C ALA A 55 -13.66 7.35 3.34
N GLU A 56 -13.61 7.99 4.52
CA GLU A 56 -13.74 9.46 4.64
C GLU A 56 -12.72 10.19 3.74
N GLU A 57 -11.51 9.63 3.63
CA GLU A 57 -10.43 10.16 2.80
C GLU A 57 -10.79 10.14 1.29
N ARG A 58 -11.69 9.25 0.87
CA ARG A 58 -12.18 9.09 -0.50
C ARG A 58 -13.54 9.76 -0.74
N ASN A 59 -14.12 10.44 0.25
CA ASN A 59 -15.42 11.11 0.12
C ASN A 59 -15.46 12.04 -1.11
N GLY A 60 -16.42 11.76 -2.00
CA GLY A 60 -16.61 12.49 -3.26
C GLY A 60 -15.67 12.09 -4.41
N MET A 61 -14.81 11.09 -4.23
CA MET A 61 -13.87 10.59 -5.23
C MET A 61 -14.07 9.09 -5.49
N LYS A 62 -14.99 8.74 -6.39
CA LYS A 62 -15.22 7.33 -6.78
C LYS A 62 -14.11 6.76 -7.66
N VAL A 63 -13.43 7.62 -8.41
CA VAL A 63 -12.28 7.27 -9.25
C VAL A 63 -11.09 8.06 -8.73
N LEU A 64 -9.97 7.40 -8.45
CA LEU A 64 -8.68 8.00 -8.10
C LEU A 64 -7.79 7.99 -9.34
N ASP A 65 -7.40 9.17 -9.80
CA ASP A 65 -6.52 9.33 -10.94
C ASP A 65 -5.69 10.61 -10.79
N ASN A 66 -4.94 10.94 -11.84
CA ASN A 66 -4.05 12.09 -11.85
C ASN A 66 -4.77 13.44 -11.75
N GLU A 67 -6.06 13.50 -12.04
CA GLU A 67 -6.85 14.75 -12.00
C GLU A 67 -7.27 15.10 -10.57
N ASN A 68 -7.35 14.10 -9.69
CA ASN A 68 -7.82 14.30 -8.31
C ASN A 68 -6.86 13.80 -7.23
N VAL A 69 -5.75 13.17 -7.59
CA VAL A 69 -4.71 12.72 -6.64
C VAL A 69 -4.19 13.86 -5.76
N GLU A 70 -4.12 15.09 -6.27
CA GLU A 70 -3.70 16.27 -5.50
C GLU A 70 -4.65 16.60 -4.34
N LEU A 71 -5.93 16.26 -4.47
CA LEU A 71 -6.94 16.43 -3.42
C LEU A 71 -6.95 15.24 -2.46
N PHE A 72 -6.57 14.06 -2.94
CA PHE A 72 -6.56 12.82 -2.18
C PHE A 72 -5.35 12.70 -1.25
N LEU A 73 -4.13 12.92 -1.75
CA LEU A 73 -2.90 12.71 -0.95
C LEU A 73 -2.88 13.51 0.36
N PRO A 74 -3.32 14.79 0.40
CA PRO A 74 -3.40 15.53 1.66
C PRO A 74 -4.33 14.89 2.70
N ARG A 75 -5.41 14.22 2.27
CA ARG A 75 -6.38 13.56 3.17
C ARG A 75 -5.80 12.33 3.85
N ILE A 76 -4.80 11.69 3.23
CA ILE A 76 -4.10 10.52 3.78
C ILE A 76 -2.72 10.86 4.37
N ASN A 77 -2.37 12.14 4.54
CA ASN A 77 -1.06 12.54 5.08
C ASN A 77 -0.74 11.93 6.45
N LYS A 78 -1.77 11.66 7.27
CA LYS A 78 -1.63 11.00 8.58
C LYS A 78 -1.05 9.58 8.49
N TYR A 79 -1.09 8.97 7.30
CA TYR A 79 -0.58 7.63 7.02
C TYR A 79 0.81 7.61 6.39
N ILE A 80 1.43 8.78 6.17
CA ILE A 80 2.79 8.85 5.64
C ILE A 80 3.75 8.18 6.62
N THR A 81 4.67 7.42 6.07
CA THR A 81 5.81 6.87 6.81
C THR A 81 7.11 7.08 6.04
N THR A 82 8.22 6.70 6.64
CA THR A 82 9.54 6.72 6.03
C THR A 82 10.03 5.31 5.77
N LYS A 83 10.99 5.20 4.86
CA LYS A 83 11.69 3.95 4.61
C LYS A 83 12.41 3.47 5.88
N GLU A 84 12.97 4.39 6.65
CA GLU A 84 13.71 4.11 7.88
C GLU A 84 12.79 3.50 8.95
N GLU A 85 11.59 4.05 9.13
CA GLU A 85 10.57 3.49 10.03
C GLU A 85 10.11 2.11 9.59
N LEU A 86 9.76 1.94 8.32
CA LEU A 86 9.35 0.63 7.79
C LEU A 86 10.45 -0.42 7.95
N ASN A 87 11.71 -0.04 7.72
CA ASN A 87 12.86 -0.92 7.94
C ASN A 87 13.04 -1.29 9.40
N TYR A 88 12.88 -0.33 10.30
CA TYR A 88 12.93 -0.59 11.73
C TYR A 88 11.86 -1.61 12.14
N LEU A 89 10.61 -1.38 11.74
CA LEU A 89 9.49 -2.28 12.04
C LEU A 89 9.70 -3.67 11.47
N LEU A 90 10.22 -3.77 10.23
CA LEU A 90 10.53 -5.05 9.61
C LEU A 90 11.59 -5.82 10.41
N LEU A 91 12.66 -5.15 10.82
CA LEU A 91 13.73 -5.76 11.61
C LEU A 91 13.24 -6.18 13.00
N GLU A 92 12.40 -5.39 13.65
CA GLU A 92 11.81 -5.76 14.94
C GLU A 92 10.82 -6.94 14.82
N ASN A 93 10.03 -6.99 13.75
CA ASN A 93 9.14 -8.13 13.46
C ASN A 93 9.96 -9.42 13.27
N ILE A 94 11.02 -9.36 12.46
CA ILE A 94 11.93 -10.50 12.24
C ILE A 94 12.60 -10.98 13.53
N LYS A 95 13.00 -10.06 14.42
CA LYS A 95 13.65 -10.42 15.70
C LYS A 95 12.69 -11.03 16.71
N SER A 96 11.40 -10.70 16.63
CA SER A 96 10.40 -11.03 17.66
C SER A 96 9.57 -12.26 17.34
N LYS A 97 9.50 -12.69 16.08
CA LYS A 97 8.72 -13.85 15.62
C LYS A 97 9.58 -15.10 15.38
N ILE A 98 8.90 -16.25 15.41
CA ILE A 98 9.49 -17.59 15.15
C ILE A 98 9.66 -17.73 13.64
N GLU A 99 10.84 -18.17 13.20
CA GLU A 99 11.23 -18.30 11.79
C GLU A 99 10.09 -18.76 10.85
N GLY A 100 9.68 -17.89 9.92
CA GLY A 100 8.89 -18.28 8.75
C GLY A 100 7.60 -17.51 8.48
N GLU A 101 7.04 -16.78 9.46
CA GLU A 101 5.83 -15.94 9.29
C GLU A 101 6.14 -14.44 9.11
N ASP A 102 7.41 -14.05 9.26
CA ASP A 102 7.90 -12.69 9.50
C ASP A 102 7.69 -11.68 8.35
N LEU A 103 7.31 -12.16 7.16
CA LEU A 103 7.17 -11.34 5.95
C LEU A 103 5.72 -11.12 5.52
N LEU A 104 4.75 -11.79 6.16
CA LEU A 104 3.35 -11.67 5.75
C LEU A 104 2.77 -10.31 6.11
N ASP A 105 3.13 -9.72 7.25
CA ASP A 105 2.59 -8.43 7.70
C ASP A 105 2.96 -7.27 6.76
N PHE A 106 4.11 -7.38 6.09
CA PHE A 106 4.55 -6.42 5.08
C PHE A 106 3.98 -6.73 3.68
N SER A 107 3.10 -7.72 3.58
CA SER A 107 2.46 -8.17 2.34
C SER A 107 0.94 -7.98 2.43
N PRO A 108 0.28 -7.41 1.40
CA PRO A 108 0.81 -6.97 0.10
C PRO A 108 1.40 -5.55 0.10
N VAL A 109 2.23 -5.28 -0.92
CA VAL A 109 2.78 -3.94 -1.22
C VAL A 109 2.28 -3.48 -2.58
N LEU A 110 1.93 -2.19 -2.68
CA LEU A 110 1.48 -1.56 -3.91
C LEU A 110 2.43 -0.43 -4.31
N LEU A 111 2.77 -0.34 -5.59
CA LEU A 111 3.41 0.84 -6.17
C LEU A 111 2.44 1.48 -7.16
N ILE A 112 2.14 2.76 -6.94
CA ILE A 112 1.32 3.57 -7.84
C ILE A 112 2.16 4.74 -8.29
N ASN A 113 2.31 4.90 -9.60
CA ASN A 113 2.95 6.07 -10.17
C ASN A 113 1.88 6.91 -10.87
N PHE A 114 1.49 8.03 -10.26
CA PHE A 114 0.54 8.96 -10.86
C PHE A 114 1.22 9.86 -11.91
N ASP A 115 2.55 9.96 -11.95
CA ASP A 115 3.21 10.70 -13.04
C ASP A 115 3.17 9.94 -14.37
N ASP A 116 3.05 8.61 -14.30
CA ASP A 116 2.83 7.72 -15.44
C ASP A 116 1.40 7.16 -15.42
N LYS A 117 0.52 7.73 -16.27
CA LYS A 117 -0.94 7.53 -16.29
C LYS A 117 -1.46 6.08 -16.22
N ASN A 118 -0.61 5.07 -16.41
CA ASN A 118 -0.99 3.66 -16.44
C ASN A 118 -0.12 2.73 -15.59
N TYR A 119 0.73 3.24 -14.69
CA TYR A 119 1.66 2.39 -13.96
C TYR A 119 1.19 2.07 -12.53
N ILE A 120 0.64 0.87 -12.38
CA ILE A 120 0.33 0.25 -11.10
C ILE A 120 1.01 -1.11 -11.06
N GLN A 121 1.80 -1.35 -10.01
CA GLN A 121 2.44 -2.63 -9.79
C GLN A 121 2.05 -3.16 -8.42
N CYS A 122 1.33 -4.28 -8.41
CA CYS A 122 0.94 -4.97 -7.20
C CYS A 122 1.89 -6.15 -6.93
N PHE A 123 2.34 -6.29 -5.68
CA PHE A 123 3.29 -7.31 -5.26
C PHE A 123 2.62 -8.29 -4.30
N GLN A 124 2.19 -9.42 -4.85
CA GLN A 124 1.39 -10.45 -4.16
C GLN A 124 2.24 -11.63 -3.62
N SER A 125 3.54 -11.67 -3.92
CA SER A 125 4.43 -12.75 -3.49
C SER A 125 5.69 -12.20 -2.81
N GLN A 126 6.19 -12.93 -1.81
CA GLN A 126 7.40 -12.59 -1.05
C GLN A 126 8.61 -12.33 -1.97
N HIS A 127 8.72 -13.05 -3.08
CA HIS A 127 9.81 -12.87 -4.05
C HIS A 127 9.72 -11.54 -4.80
N HIS A 128 8.55 -11.17 -5.30
CA HIS A 128 8.38 -9.89 -5.99
C HIS A 128 8.52 -8.71 -5.01
N MET A 129 8.11 -8.90 -3.76
CA MET A 129 8.22 -7.92 -2.68
C MET A 129 9.69 -7.64 -2.31
N LYS A 130 10.52 -8.67 -2.13
CA LYS A 130 11.98 -8.50 -1.95
C LYS A 130 12.60 -7.72 -3.12
N ASN A 131 12.19 -8.02 -4.36
CA ASN A 131 12.68 -7.30 -5.53
C ASN A 131 12.25 -5.83 -5.54
N MET A 132 11.03 -5.50 -5.09
CA MET A 132 10.59 -4.11 -4.93
C MET A 132 11.42 -3.42 -3.84
N TYR A 133 11.49 -3.98 -2.64
CA TYR A 133 12.26 -3.41 -1.52
C TYR A 133 13.74 -3.23 -1.84
N GLN A 134 14.34 -4.10 -2.65
CA GLN A 134 15.69 -3.93 -3.16
C GLN A 134 15.78 -2.81 -4.20
N LYS A 135 14.86 -2.76 -5.17
CA LYS A 135 14.83 -1.71 -6.21
C LYS A 135 14.64 -0.30 -5.64
N ILE A 136 13.86 -0.16 -4.58
CA ILE A 136 13.59 1.11 -3.89
C ILE A 136 14.50 1.34 -2.67
N GLY A 137 15.47 0.44 -2.47
CA GLY A 137 16.55 0.55 -1.50
C GLY A 137 16.18 0.30 -0.03
N MET A 138 14.98 -0.20 0.29
CA MET A 138 14.55 -0.51 1.65
C MET A 138 15.43 -1.56 2.32
N VAL A 139 16.11 -2.48 1.62
CA VAL A 139 17.03 -3.41 2.31
C VAL A 139 18.37 -3.55 1.59
N ASN A 140 19.48 -3.25 2.29
CA ASN A 140 20.81 -3.72 1.91
C ASN A 140 20.87 -5.24 2.15
N MET A 141 20.97 -6.00 1.07
CA MET A 141 20.81 -7.45 0.99
C MET A 141 21.95 -8.27 1.63
N LYS A 142 22.53 -7.81 2.73
CA LYS A 142 23.57 -8.52 3.48
C LYS A 142 23.08 -9.09 4.81
N ILE A 143 21.98 -8.58 5.36
CA ILE A 143 21.52 -8.92 6.72
C ILE A 143 20.46 -10.04 6.72
N LEU A 144 19.80 -10.30 5.59
CA LEU A 144 18.77 -11.36 5.46
C LEU A 144 19.31 -12.73 5.03
N LEU A 145 20.64 -12.89 4.91
CA LEU A 145 21.30 -14.12 4.46
C LEU A 145 22.49 -14.53 5.34
N SER A 146 22.61 -13.96 6.54
CA SER A 146 23.64 -14.34 7.52
C SER A 146 23.00 -15.02 8.71
#